data_AF-A0A1F9Y175-F1
#
_entry.id   AF-A0A1F9Y175-F1
#
_cell.length_a   1.000
_cell.length_b   1.000
_cell.length_c   1.000
_cell.angle_alpha   90.00
_cell.angle_beta   90.00
_cell.angle_gamma   90.00
#
_symmetry.space_group_name_H-M   'P 1'
#
loop_
_entity.id
_entity.type
_entity.pdbx_description
1 polymer ?
#
loop_
_entity_poly.entity_id
_entity_poly.type
_entity_poly.pdbx_seq_one_letter_code
_entity_poly.pdbx_strand_id
1 'polypeptide(L)'
;MADPRIEAVLSQINPKVKEVVAAKTNTATEHVEGSLKCSVQSPGTLKIEKDILPELDIQVKGDLIVGGSIGDSTLLVFGDVRCAGKILGGPKGRIIVHGELSASDIQNASIECGKSVQIRSSVLDSIVKCKQTIYVGLSIVGGEVLATHGICAGTIGNDSQKETRVGTGIDFKLKILLDEMNLEIAAVTAKVAQIRASVDNLENRHKNTYSGLPYYQKKLLESSAASLERLEKQVGGLSERRIKLESKIEKITGSFIEVKERIFPNTFFSIQNRYLLTKKEYPAGRYTIRNDKIIKL
;
A
#
# COMPACT_ATOMS: atom_id res chain seq x y z
N MET A 1 -5.55 7.88 16.50
CA MET A 1 -5.63 9.06 15.62
C MET A 1 -5.70 8.56 14.19
N ALA A 2 -6.87 8.68 13.55
CA ALA A 2 -7.09 8.23 12.18
C ALA A 2 -6.40 9.19 11.19
N ASP A 3 -5.94 8.65 10.06
CA ASP A 3 -5.14 9.32 9.05
C ASP A 3 -6.04 10.25 8.19
N PRO A 4 -5.73 11.55 8.05
CA PRO A 4 -6.59 12.52 7.35
C PRO A 4 -6.82 12.20 5.85
N ARG A 5 -6.05 11.27 5.26
CA ARG A 5 -6.29 10.77 3.90
C ARG A 5 -7.41 9.73 3.82
N ILE A 6 -7.67 9.00 4.91
CA ILE A 6 -8.83 8.11 5.02
C ILE A 6 -10.10 8.96 5.08
N GLU A 7 -10.07 10.11 5.77
CA GLU A 7 -11.16 11.09 5.75
C GLU A 7 -11.36 11.72 4.36
N ALA A 8 -10.30 11.94 3.60
CA ALA A 8 -10.40 12.44 2.22
C ALA A 8 -11.09 11.43 1.28
N VAL A 9 -10.76 10.13 1.40
CA VAL A 9 -11.47 9.06 0.68
C VAL A 9 -12.93 8.95 1.15
N LEU A 10 -13.18 9.09 2.46
CA LEU A 10 -14.54 9.16 3.02
C LEU A 10 -15.33 10.39 2.53
N SER A 11 -14.66 11.49 2.18
CA SER A 11 -15.31 12.74 1.71
C SER A 11 -15.72 12.70 0.24
N GLN A 12 -15.10 11.85 -0.58
CA GLN A 12 -15.45 11.68 -2.00
C GLN A 12 -16.57 10.64 -2.23
N ILE A 13 -16.87 9.82 -1.21
CA ILE A 13 -17.97 8.86 -1.24
C ILE A 13 -19.22 9.57 -0.69
N ASN A 14 -19.93 10.27 -1.59
CA ASN A 14 -21.34 10.67 -1.55
C ASN A 14 -21.94 11.28 -0.23
N PRO A 15 -22.62 12.44 -0.28
CA PRO A 15 -23.14 13.13 0.91
C PRO A 15 -24.34 12.46 1.62
N LYS A 16 -24.66 11.19 1.34
CA LYS A 16 -25.69 10.42 2.05
C LYS A 16 -25.20 9.65 3.29
N VAL A 17 -23.91 9.69 3.61
CA VAL A 17 -23.30 8.84 4.67
C VAL A 17 -23.25 9.52 6.06
N LYS A 18 -23.69 10.77 6.21
CA LYS A 18 -23.52 11.53 7.47
C LYS A 18 -24.62 11.36 8.53
N GLU A 19 -25.60 10.49 8.36
CA GLU A 19 -26.72 10.38 9.30
C GLU A 19 -26.93 8.98 9.90
N VAL A 20 -25.88 8.28 10.33
CA VAL A 20 -26.04 7.11 11.24
C VAL A 20 -24.86 6.98 12.21
N VAL A 21 -24.58 8.04 12.98
CA VAL A 21 -23.69 7.96 14.16
C VAL A 21 -24.54 8.11 15.42
N ALA A 22 -25.46 7.18 15.65
CA ALA A 22 -26.10 6.96 16.94
C ALA A 22 -26.94 5.67 16.93
N ALA A 23 -26.31 4.50 17.02
CA ALA A 23 -27.06 3.29 17.41
C ALA A 23 -26.12 2.21 17.96
N LYS A 24 -26.09 2.17 19.30
CA LYS A 24 -26.08 1.00 20.20
C LYS A 24 -25.50 -0.32 19.66
N THR A 25 -24.51 -0.80 20.42
CA THR A 25 -24.13 -2.20 20.62
C THR A 25 -25.31 -3.16 20.44
N ASN A 26 -25.35 -3.87 19.33
CA ASN A 26 -26.18 -5.06 19.16
C ASN A 26 -25.32 -6.15 18.52
N THR A 27 -24.92 -7.11 19.35
CA THR A 27 -24.30 -8.40 19.00
C THR A 27 -25.35 -9.33 18.38
N ALA A 28 -26.01 -8.90 17.31
CA ALA A 28 -26.87 -9.78 16.51
C ALA A 28 -26.04 -10.32 15.34
N THR A 29 -25.93 -11.65 15.26
CA THR A 29 -25.35 -12.32 14.10
C THR A 29 -26.44 -12.46 13.04
N GLU A 30 -26.26 -11.82 11.90
CA GLU A 30 -27.17 -11.93 10.76
C GLU A 30 -26.76 -13.13 9.91
N HIS A 31 -27.70 -14.04 9.65
CA HIS A 31 -27.48 -15.23 8.84
C HIS A 31 -28.24 -15.12 7.53
N VAL A 32 -27.54 -15.29 6.40
CA VAL A 32 -28.11 -15.27 5.06
C VAL A 32 -27.97 -16.66 4.45
N GLU A 33 -29.10 -17.35 4.32
CA GLU A 33 -29.21 -18.62 3.61
C GLU A 33 -29.18 -18.37 2.10
N GLY A 34 -27.99 -18.47 1.50
CA GLY A 34 -27.81 -18.35 0.06
C GLY A 34 -26.69 -17.41 -0.36
N SER A 35 -26.70 -17.04 -1.64
CA SER A 35 -25.74 -16.09 -2.21
C SER A 35 -26.27 -14.67 -2.06
N LEU A 36 -25.39 -13.76 -1.64
CA LEU A 36 -25.74 -12.35 -1.50
C LEU A 36 -25.82 -11.70 -2.89
N LYS A 37 -26.94 -11.05 -3.20
CA LYS A 37 -27.19 -10.38 -4.49
C LYS A 37 -27.36 -8.86 -4.39
N CYS A 38 -27.33 -8.30 -3.19
CA CYS A 38 -27.54 -6.89 -2.93
C CYS A 38 -26.49 -6.36 -1.95
N SER A 39 -26.24 -5.06 -2.00
CA SER A 39 -25.37 -4.35 -1.06
C SER A 39 -26.00 -4.36 0.34
N VAL A 40 -25.20 -4.66 1.37
CA VAL A 40 -25.68 -4.84 2.75
C VAL A 40 -24.79 -4.08 3.72
N GLN A 41 -25.41 -3.45 4.72
CA GLN A 41 -24.73 -2.84 5.85
C GLN A 41 -25.17 -3.52 7.13
N SER A 42 -24.24 -4.17 7.84
CA SER A 42 -24.52 -4.87 9.09
C SER A 42 -23.75 -4.24 10.26
N PRO A 43 -24.43 -3.88 11.36
CA PRO A 43 -23.75 -3.41 12.57
C PRO A 43 -23.12 -4.55 13.37
N GLY A 44 -23.46 -5.80 13.07
CA GLY A 44 -23.02 -6.99 13.79
C GLY A 44 -22.13 -7.90 12.94
N THR A 45 -22.16 -9.19 13.26
CA THR A 45 -21.46 -10.24 12.49
C THR A 45 -22.38 -10.72 11.37
N LEU A 46 -21.87 -10.82 10.15
CA LEU A 46 -22.62 -11.29 8.98
C LEU A 46 -22.11 -12.66 8.55
N LYS A 47 -23.00 -13.64 8.46
CA LYS A 47 -22.70 -14.99 7.98
C LYS A 47 -23.47 -15.26 6.69
N ILE A 48 -22.75 -15.65 5.65
CA ILE A 48 -23.26 -15.96 4.32
C ILE A 48 -22.84 -17.39 4.00
N GLU A 49 -23.80 -18.27 3.68
CA GLU A 49 -23.49 -19.68 3.45
C GLU A 49 -22.84 -19.97 2.10
N LYS A 50 -23.22 -19.21 1.06
CA LYS A 50 -22.71 -19.40 -0.31
C LYS A 50 -21.81 -18.23 -0.71
N ASP A 51 -22.07 -17.65 -1.87
CA ASP A 51 -21.18 -16.70 -2.52
C ASP A 51 -21.66 -15.26 -2.34
N ILE A 52 -20.72 -14.33 -2.35
CA ILE A 52 -20.99 -12.91 -2.58
C ILE A 52 -20.85 -12.66 -4.08
N LEU A 53 -21.94 -12.23 -4.72
CA LEU A 53 -21.90 -11.87 -6.14
C LEU A 53 -21.03 -10.63 -6.38
N PRO A 54 -20.44 -10.48 -7.59
CA PRO A 54 -19.69 -9.28 -7.95
C PRO A 54 -20.58 -8.03 -8.00
N GLU A 55 -19.92 -6.87 -8.03
CA GLU A 55 -20.49 -5.52 -8.10
C GLU A 55 -21.34 -5.14 -6.87
N LEU A 56 -21.01 -5.70 -5.71
CA LEU A 56 -21.70 -5.41 -4.44
C LEU A 56 -20.84 -4.58 -3.49
N ASP A 57 -21.51 -3.74 -2.72
CA ASP A 57 -20.92 -2.97 -1.62
C ASP A 57 -21.39 -3.55 -0.29
N ILE A 58 -20.47 -4.07 0.50
CA ILE A 58 -20.79 -4.70 1.78
C ILE A 58 -19.98 -4.04 2.88
N GLN A 59 -20.69 -3.58 3.92
CA GLN A 59 -20.09 -2.97 5.08
C GLN A 59 -20.51 -3.73 6.34
N VAL A 60 -19.54 -4.25 7.09
CA VAL A 60 -19.78 -5.03 8.30
C VAL A 60 -18.95 -4.46 9.44
N LYS A 61 -19.59 -4.10 10.56
CA LYS A 61 -18.88 -3.62 11.75
C LYS A 61 -18.31 -4.75 12.61
N GLY A 62 -18.92 -5.93 12.59
CA GLY A 62 -18.40 -7.13 13.22
C GLY A 62 -17.57 -7.98 12.26
N ASP A 63 -17.68 -9.30 12.41
CA ASP A 63 -16.98 -10.27 11.58
C ASP A 63 -17.79 -10.64 10.34
N LEU A 64 -17.12 -11.06 9.27
CA LEU A 64 -17.76 -11.55 8.05
C LEU A 64 -17.32 -13.00 7.79
N ILE A 65 -18.27 -13.92 7.74
CA ILE A 65 -18.03 -15.33 7.45
C ILE A 65 -18.75 -15.69 6.15
N VAL A 66 -17.99 -16.16 5.16
CA VAL A 66 -18.49 -16.55 3.84
C VAL A 66 -18.13 -18.01 3.60
N GLY A 67 -19.14 -18.86 3.41
CA GLY A 67 -18.97 -20.29 3.13
C GLY A 67 -18.58 -20.60 1.69
N GLY A 68 -18.87 -19.69 0.75
CA GLY A 68 -18.49 -19.78 -0.65
C GLY A 68 -17.36 -18.83 -1.03
N SER A 69 -17.45 -18.29 -2.24
CA SER A 69 -16.48 -17.38 -2.84
C SER A 69 -16.93 -15.93 -2.76
N ILE A 70 -15.97 -15.02 -2.78
CA ILE A 70 -16.20 -13.58 -2.84
C ILE A 70 -15.90 -13.12 -4.26
N GLY A 71 -16.91 -12.60 -4.97
CA GLY A 71 -16.73 -11.97 -6.28
C GLY A 71 -16.19 -10.54 -6.18
N ASP A 72 -16.01 -9.90 -7.33
CA ASP A 72 -15.46 -8.54 -7.47
C ASP A 72 -16.35 -7.53 -6.75
N SER A 73 -16.05 -7.21 -5.49
CA SER A 73 -16.92 -6.44 -4.61
C SER A 73 -16.13 -5.45 -3.76
N THR A 74 -16.79 -4.38 -3.32
CA THR A 74 -16.24 -3.46 -2.33
C THR A 74 -16.62 -3.97 -0.95
N LEU A 75 -15.65 -4.49 -0.21
CA LEU A 75 -15.86 -5.01 1.13
C LEU A 75 -15.16 -4.12 2.15
N LEU A 76 -15.92 -3.67 3.15
CA LEU A 76 -15.37 -2.97 4.32
C LEU A 76 -15.80 -3.70 5.59
N VAL A 77 -14.84 -4.37 6.23
CA VAL A 77 -15.08 -5.15 7.45
C VAL A 77 -14.19 -4.64 8.58
N PHE A 78 -14.80 -4.30 9.71
CA PHE A 78 -14.08 -3.83 10.90
C PHE A 78 -13.57 -4.97 11.79
N GLY A 79 -14.24 -6.12 11.79
CA GLY A 79 -13.79 -7.35 12.44
C GLY A 79 -12.91 -8.21 11.53
N ASP A 80 -12.99 -9.52 11.76
CA ASP A 80 -12.24 -10.53 11.00
C ASP A 80 -13.08 -11.05 9.81
N VAL A 81 -12.40 -11.47 8.73
CA VAL A 81 -13.02 -12.04 7.54
C VAL A 81 -12.58 -13.48 7.34
N ARG A 82 -13.54 -14.39 7.23
CA ARG A 82 -13.30 -15.81 6.94
C ARG A 82 -14.03 -16.22 5.68
N CYS A 83 -13.29 -16.44 4.61
CA CYS A 83 -13.78 -16.98 3.35
C CYS A 83 -13.32 -18.44 3.23
N ALA A 84 -14.27 -19.38 3.15
CA ALA A 84 -13.92 -20.78 2.92
C ALA A 84 -13.50 -21.03 1.45
N GLY A 85 -14.02 -20.24 0.51
CA GLY A 85 -13.69 -20.32 -0.90
C GLY A 85 -12.57 -19.37 -1.34
N LYS A 86 -12.65 -18.96 -2.61
CA LYS A 86 -11.70 -18.04 -3.25
C LYS A 86 -12.22 -16.61 -3.24
N ILE A 87 -11.28 -15.67 -3.19
CA ILE A 87 -11.54 -14.24 -3.39
C ILE A 87 -11.16 -13.93 -4.82
N LEU A 88 -12.17 -13.69 -5.66
CA LEU A 88 -12.02 -13.27 -7.04
C LEU A 88 -12.32 -11.78 -7.11
N GLY A 89 -11.28 -10.96 -7.21
CA GLY A 89 -11.41 -9.54 -7.42
C GLY A 89 -11.57 -9.18 -8.90
N GLY A 90 -11.59 -7.87 -9.13
CA GLY A 90 -11.54 -7.27 -10.45
C GLY A 90 -10.98 -5.84 -10.35
N PRO A 91 -11.06 -5.06 -11.44
CA PRO A 91 -10.44 -3.73 -11.50
C PRO A 91 -11.07 -2.71 -10.54
N LYS A 92 -12.28 -2.97 -10.04
CA LYS A 92 -13.02 -2.07 -9.14
C LYS A 92 -13.13 -2.59 -7.71
N GLY A 93 -13.01 -3.89 -7.50
CA GLY A 93 -13.11 -4.51 -6.18
C GLY A 93 -11.99 -4.09 -5.26
N ARG A 94 -12.38 -3.66 -4.07
CA ARG A 94 -11.47 -3.29 -2.99
C ARG A 94 -11.95 -3.88 -1.69
N ILE A 95 -11.08 -4.64 -1.05
CA ILE A 95 -11.39 -5.35 0.19
C ILE A 95 -10.54 -4.74 1.30
N ILE A 96 -11.18 -4.15 2.28
CA ILE A 96 -10.55 -3.53 3.44
C ILE A 96 -11.03 -4.27 4.69
N VAL A 97 -10.09 -4.89 5.39
CA VAL A 97 -10.33 -5.67 6.61
C VAL A 97 -9.50 -5.07 7.73
N HIS A 98 -10.11 -4.61 8.81
CA HIS A 98 -9.37 -4.10 9.96
C HIS A 98 -8.83 -5.21 10.88
N GLY A 99 -9.49 -6.37 10.88
CA GLY A 99 -9.07 -7.57 11.59
C GLY A 99 -8.14 -8.48 10.78
N GLU A 100 -8.29 -9.78 10.98
CA GLU A 100 -7.60 -10.85 10.23
C GLU A 100 -8.40 -11.28 9.01
N LEU A 101 -7.70 -11.74 7.96
CA LEU A 101 -8.32 -12.31 6.77
C LEU A 101 -7.85 -13.75 6.57
N SER A 102 -8.78 -14.70 6.47
CA SER A 102 -8.50 -16.07 6.05
C SER A 102 -9.25 -16.41 4.77
N ALA A 103 -8.55 -16.92 3.75
CA ALA A 103 -9.14 -17.35 2.47
C ALA A 103 -8.46 -18.61 1.93
N SER A 104 -9.11 -19.33 1.01
CA SER A 104 -8.42 -20.41 0.28
C SER A 104 -7.42 -19.84 -0.72
N ASP A 105 -7.91 -19.01 -1.63
CA ASP A 105 -7.15 -18.45 -2.77
C ASP A 105 -7.55 -17.00 -3.00
N ILE A 106 -6.63 -16.22 -3.56
CA ILE A 106 -6.87 -14.81 -3.91
C ILE A 106 -6.41 -14.57 -5.35
N GLN A 107 -7.30 -14.01 -6.17
CA GLN A 107 -7.07 -13.80 -7.60
C GLN A 107 -7.55 -12.41 -8.02
N ASN A 108 -6.70 -11.66 -8.73
CA ASN A 108 -7.00 -10.32 -9.26
C ASN A 108 -7.63 -9.36 -8.24
N ALA A 109 -7.27 -9.45 -6.96
CA ALA A 109 -7.90 -8.68 -5.89
C ALA A 109 -6.94 -7.66 -5.25
N SER A 110 -7.50 -6.53 -4.80
CA SER A 110 -6.80 -5.54 -3.99
C SER A 110 -7.30 -5.60 -2.55
N ILE A 111 -6.42 -5.98 -1.64
CA ILE A 111 -6.75 -6.30 -0.25
C ILE A 111 -5.86 -5.51 0.70
N GLU A 112 -6.48 -4.82 1.65
CA GLU A 112 -5.82 -4.15 2.77
C GLU A 112 -6.28 -4.77 4.09
N CYS A 113 -5.36 -5.37 4.83
CA CYS A 113 -5.61 -6.05 6.08
C CYS A 113 -4.87 -5.35 7.25
N GLY A 114 -5.60 -5.07 8.32
CA GLY A 114 -5.12 -4.39 9.52
C GLY A 114 -4.36 -5.28 10.50
N LYS A 115 -4.54 -6.60 10.45
CA LYS A 115 -3.79 -7.59 11.25
C LYS A 115 -3.02 -8.54 10.34
N SER A 116 -3.33 -9.85 10.36
CA SER A 116 -2.66 -10.92 9.64
C SER A 116 -3.53 -11.51 8.53
N VAL A 117 -2.91 -12.05 7.49
CA VAL A 117 -3.59 -12.70 6.36
C VAL A 117 -3.14 -14.15 6.25
N GLN A 118 -4.09 -15.08 6.17
CA GLN A 118 -3.84 -16.51 6.00
C GLN A 118 -4.50 -17.01 4.70
N ILE A 119 -3.69 -17.59 3.83
CA ILE A 119 -4.10 -18.05 2.51
C ILE A 119 -3.68 -19.50 2.40
N ARG A 120 -4.65 -20.40 2.22
CA ARG A 120 -4.40 -21.84 2.22
C ARG A 120 -3.60 -22.29 1.00
N SER A 121 -3.91 -21.73 -0.16
CA SER A 121 -3.41 -22.17 -1.45
C SER A 121 -2.54 -21.08 -2.06
N SER A 122 -3.06 -20.24 -2.96
CA SER A 122 -2.23 -19.32 -3.74
C SER A 122 -2.76 -17.89 -3.83
N VAL A 123 -1.85 -16.97 -4.13
CA VAL A 123 -2.13 -15.57 -4.49
C VAL A 123 -1.73 -15.35 -5.93
N LEU A 124 -2.68 -14.96 -6.77
CA LEU A 124 -2.48 -14.74 -8.20
C LEU A 124 -2.83 -13.29 -8.56
N ASP A 125 -1.88 -12.57 -9.17
CA ASP A 125 -2.10 -11.23 -9.74
C ASP A 125 -2.83 -10.24 -8.80
N SER A 126 -2.54 -10.35 -7.51
CA SER A 126 -3.26 -9.62 -6.48
C SER A 126 -2.33 -8.66 -5.75
N ILE A 127 -2.91 -7.59 -5.21
CA ILE A 127 -2.22 -6.64 -4.36
C ILE A 127 -2.69 -6.88 -2.94
N VAL A 128 -1.86 -7.48 -2.09
CA VAL A 128 -2.21 -7.84 -0.71
C VAL A 128 -1.30 -7.06 0.23
N LYS A 129 -1.90 -6.17 1.04
CA LYS A 129 -1.21 -5.32 2.01
C LYS A 129 -1.66 -5.67 3.41
N CYS A 130 -0.71 -5.90 4.31
CA CYS A 130 -0.97 -6.39 5.66
C CYS A 130 -0.06 -5.68 6.68
N LYS A 131 -0.57 -5.40 7.87
CA LYS A 131 0.23 -4.78 8.94
C LYS A 131 1.03 -5.76 9.80
N GLN A 132 0.66 -7.05 9.81
CA GLN A 132 1.38 -8.06 10.58
C GLN A 132 2.06 -9.03 9.62
N THR A 133 1.60 -10.28 9.60
CA THR A 133 2.19 -11.37 8.85
C THR A 133 1.24 -11.88 7.78
N ILE A 134 1.78 -12.23 6.62
CA ILE A 134 1.06 -12.92 5.56
C ILE A 134 1.59 -14.35 5.48
N TYR A 135 0.68 -15.33 5.55
CA TYR A 135 0.97 -16.74 5.33
C TYR A 135 0.28 -17.22 4.06
N VAL A 136 1.04 -17.80 3.13
CA VAL A 136 0.56 -18.40 1.90
C VAL A 136 1.04 -19.85 1.82
N GLY A 137 0.12 -20.79 1.70
CA GLY A 137 0.46 -22.22 1.76
C GLY A 137 1.25 -22.74 0.56
N LEU A 138 0.84 -22.41 -0.67
CA LEU A 138 1.45 -22.89 -1.91
C LEU A 138 2.32 -21.83 -2.56
N SER A 139 1.75 -20.86 -3.26
CA SER A 139 2.54 -19.95 -4.07
C SER A 139 1.97 -18.53 -4.20
N ILE A 140 2.87 -17.58 -4.41
CA ILE A 140 2.56 -16.19 -4.77
C ILE A 140 3.03 -15.99 -6.21
N VAL A 141 2.11 -15.68 -7.12
CA VAL A 141 2.41 -15.51 -8.55
C VAL A 141 1.81 -14.22 -9.05
N GLY A 142 2.65 -13.24 -9.38
CA GLY A 142 2.20 -11.95 -9.89
C GLY A 142 1.64 -11.03 -8.80
N GLY A 143 1.65 -9.73 -9.10
CA GLY A 143 1.14 -8.69 -8.21
C GLY A 143 2.13 -8.25 -7.14
N GLU A 144 1.61 -7.69 -6.05
CA GLU A 144 2.40 -7.11 -4.96
C GLU A 144 1.89 -7.56 -3.58
N VAL A 145 2.75 -8.22 -2.81
CA VAL A 145 2.44 -8.69 -1.45
C VAL A 145 3.34 -7.96 -0.45
N LEU A 146 2.73 -7.19 0.46
CA LEU A 146 3.43 -6.38 1.47
C LEU A 146 2.95 -6.72 2.87
N ALA A 147 3.88 -7.01 3.78
CA ALA A 147 3.57 -7.26 5.19
C ALA A 147 4.58 -6.57 6.11
N THR A 148 4.16 -5.86 7.15
CA THR A 148 5.12 -5.13 7.99
C THR A 148 6.06 -6.05 8.78
N HIS A 149 5.58 -7.19 9.30
CA HIS A 149 6.38 -8.09 10.13
C HIS A 149 7.00 -9.24 9.35
N GLY A 150 6.24 -9.93 8.49
CA GLY A 150 6.83 -11.02 7.74
C GLY A 150 5.91 -11.68 6.74
N ILE A 151 6.51 -12.39 5.80
CA ILE A 151 5.81 -13.11 4.74
C ILE A 151 6.32 -14.54 4.71
N CYS A 152 5.43 -15.51 4.83
CA CYS A 152 5.73 -16.92 4.64
C CYS A 152 5.00 -17.40 3.39
N ALA A 153 5.74 -17.99 2.44
CA ALA A 153 5.17 -18.57 1.23
C ALA A 153 5.82 -19.93 0.92
N GLY A 154 5.10 -20.84 0.27
CA GLY A 154 5.72 -22.05 -0.25
C GLY A 154 6.72 -21.73 -1.36
N THR A 155 6.21 -21.15 -2.44
CA THR A 155 6.95 -20.76 -3.64
C THR A 155 6.64 -19.30 -4.00
N ILE A 156 7.62 -18.54 -4.50
CA ILE A 156 7.41 -17.17 -4.98
C ILE A 156 7.79 -17.06 -6.45
N GLY A 157 6.87 -16.54 -7.26
CA GLY A 157 6.96 -16.47 -8.71
C GLY A 157 6.54 -17.76 -9.41
N ASN A 158 6.80 -17.84 -10.71
CA ASN A 158 6.51 -19.01 -11.54
C ASN A 158 7.55 -19.18 -12.66
N ASP A 159 7.49 -20.33 -13.36
CA ASP A 159 8.35 -20.62 -14.52
C ASP A 159 8.20 -19.62 -15.66
N SER A 160 7.01 -19.01 -15.81
CA SER A 160 6.76 -17.96 -16.80
C SER A 160 7.41 -16.61 -16.43
N GLN A 161 8.20 -16.56 -15.35
CA GLN A 161 8.90 -15.37 -14.86
C GLN A 161 7.98 -14.17 -14.68
N LYS A 162 6.76 -14.41 -14.20
CA LYS A 162 5.80 -13.36 -13.96
C LYS A 162 6.32 -12.45 -12.85
N GLU A 163 6.33 -11.16 -13.14
CA GLU A 163 6.81 -10.15 -12.19
C GLU A 163 6.02 -10.24 -10.89
N THR A 164 6.72 -10.62 -9.82
CA THR A 164 6.13 -10.80 -8.49
C THR A 164 6.87 -9.93 -7.51
N ARG A 165 6.16 -9.07 -6.79
CA ARG A 165 6.75 -8.15 -5.82
C ARG A 165 6.39 -8.58 -4.41
N VAL A 166 7.40 -8.84 -3.58
CA VAL A 166 7.22 -9.28 -2.19
C VAL A 166 8.02 -8.37 -1.29
N GLY A 167 7.38 -7.81 -0.25
CA GLY A 167 8.01 -6.81 0.60
C GLY A 167 7.66 -6.93 2.08
N THR A 168 8.66 -6.75 2.94
CA THR A 168 8.44 -6.68 4.39
C THR A 168 9.22 -5.57 5.09
N GLY A 169 8.88 -5.27 6.34
CA GLY A 169 9.61 -4.29 7.17
C GLY A 169 9.14 -2.84 7.07
N ILE A 170 8.13 -2.53 6.26
CA ILE A 170 7.54 -1.20 6.15
C ILE A 170 6.01 -1.33 6.27
N ASP A 171 5.37 -0.46 7.08
CA ASP A 171 3.90 -0.32 7.05
C ASP A 171 3.51 0.26 5.70
N PHE A 172 2.61 -0.40 4.97
CA PHE A 172 2.16 0.05 3.66
C PHE A 172 1.58 1.48 3.69
N LYS A 173 0.99 1.92 4.80
CA LYS A 173 0.52 3.32 4.95
C LYS A 173 1.68 4.28 5.01
N LEU A 174 2.74 3.93 5.74
CA LEU A 174 3.96 4.72 5.79
C LEU A 174 4.69 4.70 4.44
N LYS A 175 4.68 3.57 3.72
CA LYS A 175 5.24 3.45 2.37
C LYS A 175 4.52 4.40 1.40
N ILE A 176 3.19 4.40 1.38
CA ILE A 176 2.38 5.31 0.55
C ILE A 176 2.69 6.77 0.91
N LEU A 177 2.72 7.11 2.20
CA LEU A 177 3.08 8.45 2.66
C LEU A 177 4.48 8.86 2.21
N LEU A 178 5.46 7.95 2.31
CA LEU A 178 6.85 8.19 1.92
C LEU A 178 7.00 8.34 0.40
N ASP A 179 6.33 7.51 -0.39
CA ASP A 179 6.31 7.59 -1.84
C ASP A 179 5.70 8.92 -2.31
N GLU A 180 4.60 9.35 -1.69
CA GLU A 180 3.99 10.65 -1.97
C GLU A 180 4.91 11.82 -1.59
N MET A 181 5.57 11.76 -0.43
CA MET A 181 6.54 12.80 -0.02
C MET A 181 7.73 12.84 -0.99
N ASN A 182 8.21 11.69 -1.47
CA ASN A 182 9.31 11.62 -2.44
C ASN A 182 8.93 12.24 -3.79
N LEU A 183 7.71 11.96 -4.26
CA LEU A 183 7.17 12.59 -5.47
C LEU A 183 7.04 14.11 -5.31
N GLU A 184 6.55 14.58 -4.15
CA GLU A 184 6.44 16.00 -3.86
C GLU A 184 7.82 16.68 -3.82
N ILE A 185 8.80 16.09 -3.12
CA ILE A 185 10.18 16.57 -3.08
C ILE A 185 10.76 16.64 -4.50
N ALA A 186 10.58 15.60 -5.32
CA ALA A 186 11.09 15.57 -6.68
C ALA A 186 10.48 16.69 -7.54
N ALA A 187 9.17 16.91 -7.44
CA ALA A 187 8.48 17.97 -8.16
C ALA A 187 8.93 19.38 -7.73
N VAL A 188 9.10 19.63 -6.44
CA VAL A 188 9.59 20.92 -5.93
C VAL A 188 11.05 21.13 -6.30
N THR A 189 11.89 20.09 -6.22
CA THR A 189 13.30 20.17 -6.60
C THR A 189 13.47 20.46 -8.09
N ALA A 190 12.64 19.87 -8.96
CA ALA A 190 12.62 20.17 -10.38
C ALA A 190 12.27 21.64 -10.66
N LYS A 191 11.29 22.21 -9.93
CA LYS A 191 10.94 23.64 -10.01
C LYS A 191 12.09 24.53 -9.55
N VAL A 192 12.75 24.18 -8.44
CA VAL A 192 13.94 24.89 -7.95
C VAL A 192 15.04 24.88 -9.02
N ALA A 193 15.31 23.73 -9.63
CA ALA A 193 16.31 23.63 -10.70
C ALA A 193 15.98 24.49 -11.92
N GLN A 194 14.71 24.52 -12.35
CA GLN A 194 14.25 25.37 -13.47
C GLN A 194 14.39 26.86 -13.16
N ILE A 195 14.01 27.29 -11.96
CA ILE A 195 14.13 28.70 -11.57
C ILE A 195 15.60 29.07 -11.39
N ARG A 196 16.43 28.22 -10.77
CA ARG A 196 17.88 28.43 -10.66
C ARG A 196 18.54 28.56 -12.03
N ALA A 197 18.23 27.67 -12.98
CA ALA A 197 18.74 27.77 -14.35
C ALA A 197 18.29 29.07 -15.04
N SER A 198 17.07 29.53 -14.78
CA SER A 198 16.57 30.79 -15.33
C SER A 198 17.28 32.01 -14.73
N VAL A 199 17.54 32.00 -13.42
CA VAL A 199 18.31 33.03 -12.71
C VAL A 199 19.75 33.06 -13.20
N ASP A 200 20.42 31.91 -13.29
CA ASP A 200 21.82 31.80 -13.74
C ASP A 200 21.98 32.25 -15.22
N ASN A 201 21.00 31.93 -16.08
CA ASN A 201 20.96 32.45 -17.46
C ASN A 201 20.82 33.99 -17.52
N LEU A 202 20.05 34.58 -16.60
CA LEU A 202 19.89 36.04 -16.51
C LEU A 202 21.15 36.71 -15.93
N GLU A 203 21.79 36.10 -14.94
CA GLU A 203 23.05 36.58 -14.35
C GLU A 203 24.23 36.48 -15.33
N ASN A 204 24.32 35.41 -16.12
CA ASN A 204 25.37 35.26 -17.13
C ASN A 204 25.18 36.23 -18.31
N ARG A 205 23.93 36.52 -18.73
CA ARG A 205 23.65 37.61 -19.69
C ARG A 205 23.99 38.99 -19.12
N HIS A 206 23.81 39.19 -17.82
CA HIS A 206 24.16 40.44 -17.14
C HIS A 206 25.68 40.69 -17.15
N LYS A 207 26.50 39.67 -16.83
CA LYS A 207 27.97 39.79 -16.82
C LYS A 207 28.58 40.08 -18.20
N ASN A 208 27.92 39.66 -19.28
CA ASN A 208 28.38 39.86 -20.66
C ASN A 208 27.85 41.14 -21.32
N THR A 209 27.09 42.00 -20.61
CA THR A 209 26.51 43.24 -21.18
C THR A 209 27.03 44.47 -20.43
N TYR A 210 27.67 45.40 -21.16
CA TYR A 210 28.34 46.60 -20.61
C TYR A 210 27.38 47.66 -20.00
N SER A 211 26.06 47.54 -20.18
CA SER A 211 25.07 48.58 -19.84
C SER A 211 24.25 48.34 -18.55
N GLY A 212 24.52 47.28 -17.78
CA GLY A 212 23.71 46.94 -16.60
C GLY A 212 22.29 46.41 -16.92
N LEU A 213 21.59 45.88 -15.92
CA LEU A 213 20.24 45.31 -16.06
C LEU A 213 19.14 46.40 -16.03
N PRO A 214 18.13 46.33 -16.91
CA PRO A 214 16.88 47.09 -16.77
C PRO A 214 16.21 46.84 -15.41
N TYR A 215 15.58 47.88 -14.82
CA TYR A 215 14.89 47.82 -13.51
C TYR A 215 13.94 46.62 -13.37
N TYR A 216 13.22 46.27 -14.44
CA TYR A 216 12.32 45.11 -14.49
C TYR A 216 13.06 43.77 -14.29
N GLN A 217 14.24 43.60 -14.87
CA GLN A 217 15.02 42.36 -14.74
C GLN A 217 15.64 42.24 -13.34
N LYS A 218 16.02 43.37 -12.71
CA LYS A 218 16.50 43.38 -11.32
C LYS A 218 15.40 42.97 -10.33
N LYS A 219 14.18 43.49 -10.51
CA LYS A 219 13.01 43.12 -9.72
C LYS A 219 12.56 41.66 -9.94
N LEU A 220 12.74 41.14 -11.16
CA LEU A 220 12.49 39.74 -11.48
C LEU A 220 13.53 38.80 -10.83
N LEU A 221 14.79 39.23 -10.75
CA LEU A 221 15.86 38.47 -10.11
C LEU A 221 15.65 38.39 -8.60
N GLU A 222 15.28 39.52 -7.98
CA GLU A 222 14.96 39.60 -6.55
C GLU A 222 13.72 38.78 -6.19
N SER A 223 12.66 38.81 -7.02
CA SER A 223 11.46 37.99 -6.81
C SER A 223 11.71 36.49 -7.07
N SER A 224 12.59 36.16 -8.02
CA SER A 224 13.00 34.78 -8.30
C SER A 224 13.90 34.23 -7.19
N ALA A 225 14.82 35.03 -6.65
CA ALA A 225 15.67 34.68 -5.51
C ALA A 225 14.84 34.45 -4.24
N ALA A 226 13.87 35.33 -3.94
CA ALA A 226 12.93 35.13 -2.82
C ALA A 226 12.06 33.87 -3.00
N SER A 227 11.67 33.56 -4.24
CA SER A 227 10.93 32.34 -4.57
C SER A 227 11.80 31.09 -4.41
N LEU A 228 13.08 31.15 -4.80
CA LEU A 228 14.05 30.07 -4.59
C LEU A 228 14.27 29.80 -3.10
N GLU A 229 14.52 30.83 -2.30
CA GLU A 229 14.71 30.66 -0.86
C GLU A 229 13.50 30.02 -0.19
N ARG A 230 12.28 30.43 -0.59
CA ARG A 230 11.04 29.83 -0.09
C ARG A 230 10.89 28.36 -0.47
N LEU A 231 11.15 28.02 -1.73
CA LEU A 231 11.06 26.65 -2.23
C LEU A 231 12.15 25.75 -1.63
N GLU A 232 13.36 26.27 -1.43
CA GLU A 232 14.45 25.55 -0.77
C GLU A 232 14.15 25.29 0.70
N LYS A 233 13.58 26.27 1.43
CA LYS A 233 13.05 26.03 2.79
C LYS A 233 11.96 24.97 2.80
N GLN A 234 11.09 24.96 1.79
CA GLN A 234 10.05 23.94 1.67
C GLN A 234 10.65 22.53 1.43
N VAL A 235 11.65 22.41 0.55
CA VAL A 235 12.38 21.14 0.34
C VAL A 235 13.07 20.70 1.62
N GLY A 236 13.73 21.62 2.34
CA GLY A 236 14.35 21.34 3.63
C GLY A 236 13.35 20.78 4.63
N GLY A 237 12.21 21.45 4.85
CA GLY A 237 11.17 20.99 5.77
C GLY A 237 10.54 19.65 5.38
N LEU A 238 10.33 19.40 4.08
CA LEU A 238 9.84 18.11 3.58
C LEU A 238 10.88 17.01 3.77
N SER A 239 12.16 17.29 3.52
CA SER A 239 13.25 16.33 3.71
C SER A 239 13.43 15.93 5.16
N GLU A 240 13.30 16.86 6.12
CA GLU A 240 13.33 16.54 7.54
C GLU A 240 12.15 15.65 7.96
N ARG A 241 10.95 15.91 7.44
CA ARG A 241 9.78 15.05 7.68
C ARG A 241 10.00 13.65 7.11
N ARG A 242 10.63 13.54 5.94
CA ARG A 242 11.01 12.27 5.34
C ARG A 242 11.97 11.50 6.26
N ILE A 243 13.05 12.14 6.73
CA ILE A 243 14.02 11.52 7.66
C ILE A 243 13.32 11.04 8.94
N LYS A 244 12.38 11.83 9.49
CA LYS A 244 11.58 11.42 10.65
C LYS A 244 10.71 10.20 10.35
N LEU A 245 10.13 10.10 9.15
CA LEU A 245 9.36 8.92 8.73
C LEU A 245 10.25 7.69 8.57
N GLU A 246 11.41 7.85 7.91
CA GLU A 246 12.41 6.79 7.73
C GLU A 246 12.88 6.23 9.08
N SER A 247 13.15 7.09 10.06
CA SER A 247 13.52 6.66 11.42
C SER A 247 12.43 5.84 12.13
N LYS A 248 11.15 6.01 11.77
CA LYS A 248 10.06 5.18 12.31
C LYS A 248 10.02 3.81 11.65
N ILE A 249 10.43 3.73 10.39
CA ILE A 249 10.49 2.47 9.63
C ILE A 249 11.65 1.61 10.15
N GLU A 250 12.82 2.21 10.40
CA GLU A 250 13.99 1.48 10.95
C GLU A 250 13.74 0.83 12.31
N LYS A 251 12.82 1.37 13.12
CA LYS A 251 12.44 0.79 14.41
C LYS A 251 11.75 -0.56 14.29
N ILE A 252 11.20 -0.89 13.12
CA ILE A 252 10.56 -2.19 12.84
C ILE A 252 11.68 -3.20 12.61
N THR A 253 12.13 -3.79 13.70
CA THR A 253 13.18 -4.81 13.71
C THR A 253 12.57 -6.21 13.66
N GLY A 254 13.27 -7.15 13.02
CA GLY A 254 12.85 -8.56 12.98
C GLY A 254 11.95 -8.93 11.80
N SER A 255 11.92 -8.13 10.73
CA SER A 255 11.18 -8.50 9.53
C SER A 255 11.85 -9.65 8.77
N PHE A 256 11.03 -10.57 8.24
CA PHE A 256 11.53 -11.76 7.56
C PHE A 256 10.64 -12.19 6.41
N ILE A 257 11.25 -12.83 5.42
CA ILE A 257 10.57 -13.50 4.33
C ILE A 257 11.01 -14.96 4.36
N GLU A 258 10.09 -15.87 4.61
CA GLU A 258 10.34 -17.31 4.65
C GLU A 258 9.76 -17.98 3.41
N VAL A 259 10.60 -18.72 2.71
CA VAL A 259 10.21 -19.48 1.52
C VAL A 259 10.49 -20.95 1.74
N LYS A 260 9.48 -21.81 1.58
CA LYS A 260 9.61 -23.25 1.89
C LYS A 260 10.19 -24.08 0.76
N GLU A 261 10.00 -23.68 -0.49
CA GLU A 261 10.41 -24.47 -1.66
C GLU A 261 11.43 -23.73 -2.52
N ARG A 262 10.98 -22.73 -3.28
CA ARG A 262 11.84 -22.00 -4.22
C ARG A 262 11.33 -20.61 -4.55
N ILE A 263 12.25 -19.78 -5.03
CA ILE A 263 11.98 -18.46 -5.56
C ILE A 263 12.39 -18.45 -7.02
N PHE A 264 11.47 -18.07 -7.89
CA PHE A 264 11.72 -17.95 -9.33
C PHE A 264 12.41 -16.62 -9.70
N PRO A 265 13.08 -16.55 -10.85
CA PRO A 265 13.64 -15.31 -11.37
C PRO A 265 12.53 -14.30 -11.69
N ASN A 266 12.92 -13.03 -11.83
CA ASN A 266 12.03 -11.89 -12.01
C ASN A 266 11.11 -11.61 -10.79
N THR A 267 11.58 -11.99 -9.60
CA THR A 267 10.92 -11.66 -8.33
C THR A 267 11.64 -10.49 -7.67
N PHE A 268 10.88 -9.46 -7.33
CA PHE A 268 11.36 -8.30 -6.59
C PHE A 268 11.14 -8.52 -5.09
N PHE A 269 12.23 -8.64 -4.35
CA PHE A 269 12.22 -8.67 -2.89
C PHE A 269 12.49 -7.28 -2.34
N SER A 270 11.73 -6.90 -1.32
CA SER A 270 12.05 -5.75 -0.49
C SER A 270 12.03 -6.13 0.98
N ILE A 271 13.08 -5.80 1.72
CA ILE A 271 13.10 -5.91 3.18
C ILE A 271 13.53 -4.54 3.70
N GLN A 272 12.62 -3.86 4.39
CA GLN A 272 12.74 -2.45 4.75
C GLN A 272 13.09 -1.62 3.50
N ASN A 273 14.19 -0.87 3.52
CA ASN A 273 14.62 0.01 2.43
C ASN A 273 15.60 -0.68 1.45
N ARG A 274 15.72 -2.01 1.51
CA ARG A 274 16.60 -2.79 0.64
C ARG A 274 15.79 -3.54 -0.39
N TYR A 275 16.25 -3.49 -1.64
CA TYR A 275 15.60 -4.13 -2.78
C TYR A 275 16.57 -5.15 -3.40
N LEU A 276 16.03 -6.30 -3.79
CA LEU A 276 16.77 -7.36 -4.48
C LEU A 276 15.90 -7.91 -5.60
N LEU A 277 16.36 -7.78 -6.84
CA LEU A 277 15.75 -8.44 -7.99
C LEU A 277 16.44 -9.77 -8.25
N THR A 278 15.67 -10.87 -8.22
CA THR A 278 16.21 -12.20 -8.51
C THR A 278 16.40 -12.38 -10.01
N LYS A 279 17.65 -12.54 -10.45
CA LYS A 279 18.00 -12.89 -11.85
C LYS A 279 18.06 -14.40 -12.10
N LYS A 280 18.18 -15.19 -11.03
CA LYS A 280 18.27 -16.64 -11.03
C LYS A 280 17.34 -17.19 -9.96
N GLU A 281 17.07 -18.49 -10.00
CA GLU A 281 16.32 -19.16 -8.95
C GLU A 281 17.10 -19.12 -7.62
N TYR A 282 16.37 -18.84 -6.53
CA TYR A 282 16.92 -18.89 -5.18
C TYR A 282 16.28 -20.06 -4.41
N PRO A 283 17.06 -20.78 -3.59
CA PRO A 283 16.55 -21.91 -2.82
C PRO A 283 15.61 -21.48 -1.68
N ALA A 284 14.84 -22.42 -1.15
CA ALA A 284 14.13 -22.29 0.12
C ALA A 284 15.03 -21.74 1.24
N GLY A 285 14.45 -20.96 2.14
CA GLY A 285 15.15 -20.40 3.29
C GLY A 285 14.42 -19.23 3.92
N ARG A 286 14.90 -18.82 5.09
CA ARG A 286 14.44 -17.62 5.76
C ARG A 286 15.39 -16.47 5.42
N TYR A 287 14.87 -15.50 4.71
CA TYR A 287 15.58 -14.28 4.35
C TYR A 287 15.28 -13.20 5.40
N THR A 288 16.32 -12.61 5.97
CA THR A 288 16.20 -11.50 6.90
C THR A 288 17.29 -10.47 6.63
N ILE A 289 17.15 -9.30 7.22
CA ILE A 289 18.18 -8.27 7.15
C ILE A 289 19.13 -8.42 8.34
N ARG A 290 20.44 -8.58 8.07
CA ARG A 290 21.50 -8.42 9.08
C ARG A 290 22.60 -7.56 8.49
N ASN A 291 23.10 -6.60 9.26
CA ASN A 291 24.17 -5.69 8.85
C ASN A 291 23.92 -5.07 7.46
N ASP A 292 22.71 -4.53 7.26
CA ASP A 292 22.34 -3.84 6.02
C ASP A 292 22.31 -4.70 4.74
N LYS A 293 22.44 -6.02 4.86
CA LYS A 293 22.34 -6.97 3.76
C LYS A 293 21.22 -7.98 3.99
N ILE A 294 20.54 -8.36 2.92
CA ILE A 294 19.61 -9.49 2.95
C ILE A 294 20.46 -10.76 3.00
N ILE A 295 20.35 -11.47 4.12
CA ILE A 295 21.01 -12.75 4.33
C ILE A 295 19.97 -13.87 4.36
N LYS A 296 20.38 -15.04 3.87
CA LYS A 296 19.68 -16.28 4.12
C LYS A 296 20.16 -16.86 5.45
N LEU A 297 19.23 -17.15 6.36
CA LEU A 297 19.47 -17.92 7.59
C LEU A 297 19.46 -19.41 7.29
#